data_AF-A0A8X6TY40-F1
#
_entry.id   AF-A0A8X6TY40-F1
#
_cell.length_a   1.000
_cell.length_b   1.000
_cell.length_c   1.000
_cell.angle_alpha   90.00
_cell.angle_beta   90.00
_cell.angle_gamma   90.00
#
_symmetry.space_group_name_H-M   'P 1'
#
loop_
_entity.id
_entity.type
_entity.pdbx_description
1 polymer ?
#
loop_
_entity_poly.entity_id
_entity_poly.type
_entity_poly.pdbx_seq_one_letter_code
_entity_poly.pdbx_strand_id
1 'polypeptide(L)'
;MVFANIEFPDEFVFKFLCYGIVIENKAITYLIVYYKYSMFYLLHPSLTNLVALTYCISCQICSKSLQQLSSDMKEYEPIKFSTKIQTDFLMNRNRIIKVLEEIQEIFSKASFVICIANFMSCFSNLGELIFYSPKRITLILIEAIFMSTSTLVTLLSIFYSAGQVPLELNKFSRINRKQCQKRAFLGEIEENATLDRMLFQEETFVLSGCEMIYFTRSGILTVLGTLLTYGLLVVSVDLKKENK
;
A
#
# COMPACT_ATOMS: atom_id res chain seq x y z
N MET A 1 2.00 -4.77 37.32
CA MET A 1 2.20 -3.70 38.33
C MET A 1 3.42 -2.86 37.93
N VAL A 2 3.36 -2.19 36.77
CA VAL A 2 4.42 -1.30 36.23
C VAL A 2 3.74 -0.12 35.53
N PHE A 3 2.94 0.64 36.28
CA PHE A 3 2.30 1.88 35.79
C PHE A 3 2.34 3.01 36.84
N ALA A 4 3.16 2.87 37.90
CA ALA A 4 3.12 3.80 39.03
C ALA A 4 4.00 5.06 38.88
N ASN A 5 4.88 5.14 37.88
CA ASN A 5 5.81 6.27 37.72
C ASN A 5 5.82 6.86 36.31
N ILE A 6 4.63 7.06 35.73
CA ILE A 6 4.48 8.01 34.63
C ILE A 6 4.02 9.31 35.30
N GLU A 7 4.93 10.23 35.59
CA GLU A 7 4.55 11.63 35.85
C GLU A 7 3.78 12.11 34.61
N PHE A 8 2.49 12.35 34.73
CA PHE A 8 1.65 12.66 33.57
C PHE A 8 1.86 14.11 33.09
N PRO A 9 1.55 14.39 31.81
CA PRO A 9 1.71 15.71 31.22
C PRO A 9 0.75 16.73 31.85
N ASP A 10 1.13 18.00 31.75
CA ASP A 10 0.45 19.18 32.30
C ASP A 10 -1.09 19.08 32.21
N GLU A 11 -1.79 19.67 33.18
CA GLU A 11 -3.26 19.75 33.30
C GLU A 11 -3.98 20.09 31.97
N PHE A 12 -3.26 20.79 31.08
CA PHE A 12 -3.62 21.08 29.70
C PHE A 12 -3.89 19.83 28.82
N VAL A 13 -3.04 18.81 28.88
CA VAL A 13 -3.18 17.57 28.09
C VAL A 13 -4.39 16.77 28.55
N PHE A 14 -4.66 16.76 29.86
CA PHE A 14 -5.88 16.16 30.40
C PHE A 14 -7.15 16.87 29.94
N LYS A 15 -7.13 18.21 29.92
CA LYS A 15 -8.25 19.03 29.44
C LYS A 15 -8.50 18.83 27.95
N PHE A 16 -7.44 18.71 27.15
CA PHE A 16 -7.52 18.39 25.73
C PHE A 16 -8.08 16.99 25.47
N LEU A 17 -7.64 15.99 26.23
CA LEU A 17 -8.08 14.60 26.06
C LEU A 17 -9.56 14.39 26.43
N CYS A 18 -10.08 15.14 27.41
CA CYS A 18 -11.48 15.08 27.86
C CYS A 18 -12.39 16.13 27.19
N TYR A 19 -11.98 16.75 26.07
CA TYR A 19 -12.74 17.78 25.35
C TYR A 19 -13.19 18.96 26.23
N GLY A 20 -12.38 19.32 27.23
CA GLY A 20 -12.69 20.42 28.15
C GLY A 20 -13.61 20.04 29.32
N ILE A 21 -14.09 18.79 29.40
CA ILE A 21 -14.96 18.34 30.49
C ILE A 21 -14.11 18.09 31.75
N VAL A 22 -14.41 18.83 32.81
CA VAL A 22 -13.80 18.64 34.12
C VAL A 22 -14.55 17.53 34.84
N ILE A 23 -13.95 16.34 34.90
CA ILE A 23 -14.49 15.20 35.64
C ILE A 23 -13.75 15.11 36.97
N GLU A 24 -14.46 15.34 38.08
CA GLU A 24 -13.89 15.33 39.44
C GLU A 24 -13.40 13.93 39.85
N ASN A 25 -14.05 12.88 39.33
CA ASN A 25 -13.67 11.49 39.63
C ASN A 25 -12.50 11.04 38.76
N LYS A 26 -11.30 10.98 39.38
CA LYS A 26 -10.06 10.52 38.75
C LYS A 26 -10.18 9.15 38.08
N ALA A 27 -10.90 8.19 38.67
CA ALA A 27 -11.04 6.84 38.10
C ALA A 27 -11.81 6.84 36.77
N ILE A 28 -12.85 7.66 36.66
CA ILE A 28 -13.64 7.82 35.43
C ILE A 28 -12.78 8.49 34.35
N THR A 29 -12.01 9.51 34.71
CA THR A 29 -11.06 10.18 33.80
C THR A 29 -10.01 9.20 33.26
N TYR A 30 -9.44 8.35 34.11
CA TYR A 30 -8.47 7.33 33.68
C TYR A 30 -9.09 6.32 32.71
N LEU A 31 -10.33 5.87 32.96
CA LEU A 31 -11.03 4.95 32.06
C LEU A 31 -11.29 5.57 30.69
N ILE A 32 -11.69 6.84 30.63
CA ILE A 32 -11.94 7.56 29.38
C ILE A 32 -10.64 7.73 28.57
N VAL A 33 -9.56 8.14 29.24
CA VAL A 33 -8.25 8.30 28.59
C VAL A 33 -7.74 6.96 28.07
N TYR A 34 -7.79 5.91 28.89
CA TYR A 34 -7.41 4.56 28.48
C TYR A 34 -8.21 4.10 27.25
N TYR A 35 -9.55 4.19 27.31
CA TYR A 35 -10.41 3.80 26.20
C TYR A 35 -10.11 4.58 24.93
N LYS A 36 -9.88 5.90 25.03
CA LYS A 36 -9.54 6.76 23.89
C LYS A 36 -8.22 6.36 23.26
N TYR A 37 -7.17 6.14 24.05
CA TYR A 37 -5.88 5.67 23.55
C TYR A 37 -5.99 4.27 22.96
N SER A 38 -6.69 3.35 23.62
CA SER A 38 -6.92 1.99 23.08
C SER A 38 -7.66 2.04 21.75
N MET A 39 -8.72 2.83 21.64
CA MET A 39 -9.46 2.99 20.38
C MET A 39 -8.61 3.65 19.29
N PHE A 40 -7.77 4.62 19.66
CA PHE A 40 -6.85 5.26 18.73
C PHE A 40 -5.87 4.25 18.12
N TYR A 41 -5.13 3.50 18.95
CA TYR A 41 -4.17 2.49 18.45
C TYR A 41 -4.84 1.30 17.75
N LEU A 42 -6.05 0.91 18.18
CA LEU A 42 -6.83 -0.15 17.54
C LEU A 42 -7.24 0.26 16.12
N LEU A 43 -7.76 1.48 15.95
CA LEU A 43 -8.14 2.01 14.64
C LEU A 43 -6.91 2.25 13.76
N HIS A 44 -5.85 2.87 14.29
CA HIS A 44 -4.59 3.10 13.59
C HIS A 44 -3.42 2.99 14.60
N PRO A 45 -2.48 2.04 14.44
CA PRO A 45 -2.14 1.35 13.19
C PRO A 45 -2.72 -0.04 13.01
N SER A 46 -3.35 -0.66 14.02
CA SER A 46 -3.66 -2.09 13.99
C SER A 46 -4.65 -2.49 12.88
N LEU A 47 -5.85 -1.91 12.87
CA LEU A 47 -6.86 -2.27 11.87
C LEU A 47 -6.44 -1.88 10.46
N THR A 48 -5.86 -0.69 10.29
CA THR A 48 -5.35 -0.23 8.99
C THR A 48 -4.26 -1.14 8.44
N ASN A 49 -3.34 -1.62 9.29
CA ASN A 49 -2.28 -2.52 8.86
C ASN A 49 -2.82 -3.91 8.52
N LEU A 50 -3.83 -4.39 9.25
CA LEU A 50 -4.48 -5.66 8.92
C LEU A 50 -5.16 -5.60 7.54
N VAL A 51 -5.94 -4.54 7.29
CA VAL A 51 -6.60 -4.34 5.98
C VAL A 51 -5.57 -4.19 4.86
N ALA A 52 -4.50 -3.41 5.09
CA ALA A 52 -3.41 -3.26 4.14
C ALA A 52 -2.70 -4.59 3.86
N LEU A 53 -2.48 -5.41 4.89
CA LEU A 53 -1.86 -6.72 4.76
C LEU A 53 -2.74 -7.66 3.93
N THR A 54 -4.04 -7.73 4.22
CA THR A 54 -4.99 -8.53 3.42
C THR A 54 -4.97 -8.10 1.96
N TYR A 55 -5.02 -6.79 1.69
CA TYR A 55 -4.93 -6.26 0.34
C TYR A 55 -3.62 -6.65 -0.36
N CYS A 56 -2.47 -6.51 0.32
CA CYS A 56 -1.17 -6.87 -0.21
C CYS A 56 -1.06 -8.36 -0.53
N ILE A 57 -1.54 -9.23 0.38
CA ILE A 57 -1.55 -10.68 0.18
C ILE A 57 -2.40 -11.04 -1.04
N SER A 58 -3.60 -10.47 -1.18
CA SER A 58 -4.47 -10.72 -2.33
C SER A 58 -3.79 -10.32 -3.65
N CYS A 59 -3.14 -9.15 -3.69
CA CYS A 59 -2.38 -8.70 -4.87
C CYS A 59 -1.19 -9.62 -5.18
N GLN A 60 -0.48 -10.10 -4.16
CA GLN A 60 0.66 -11.00 -4.31
C GLN A 60 0.24 -12.38 -4.81
N ILE A 61 -0.90 -12.91 -4.33
CA ILE A 61 -1.45 -14.18 -4.83
C ILE A 61 -1.73 -14.05 -6.33
N CYS A 62 -2.43 -12.99 -6.75
CA CYS A 62 -2.71 -12.76 -8.17
C CYS A 62 -1.43 -12.60 -9.00
N SER A 63 -0.45 -11.85 -8.47
CA SER A 63 0.86 -11.67 -9.13
C SER A 63 1.60 -13.01 -9.30
N LYS A 64 1.60 -13.87 -8.28
CA LYS A 64 2.21 -15.20 -8.35
C LYS A 64 1.49 -16.11 -9.34
N SER A 65 0.16 -16.09 -9.38
CA SER A 65 -0.63 -16.84 -10.36
C SER A 65 -0.31 -16.39 -11.79
N LEU A 66 -0.20 -15.09 -12.05
CA LEU A 66 0.23 -14.56 -13.36
C LEU A 66 1.66 -14.97 -13.71
N GLN A 67 2.56 -14.95 -12.73
CA GLN A 67 3.94 -15.37 -12.92
C GLN A 67 4.05 -16.86 -13.27
N GLN A 68 3.28 -17.71 -12.59
CA GLN A 68 3.22 -19.15 -12.88
C GLN A 68 2.68 -19.38 -14.29
N LEU A 69 1.54 -18.76 -14.63
CA LEU A 69 0.94 -18.83 -15.95
C LEU A 69 1.91 -18.38 -17.07
N SER A 70 2.69 -17.33 -16.80
CA SER A 70 3.73 -16.82 -17.69
C SER A 70 4.91 -17.79 -17.86
N SER A 71 5.29 -18.50 -16.80
CA SER A 71 6.35 -19.51 -16.84
C SER A 71 5.91 -20.75 -17.61
N ASP A 72 4.71 -21.26 -17.31
CA ASP A 72 4.13 -22.41 -17.99
C ASP A 72 4.05 -22.16 -19.51
N MET A 73 3.60 -20.97 -19.92
CA MET A 73 3.55 -20.57 -21.33
C MET A 73 4.93 -20.52 -22.01
N LYS A 74 6.02 -20.22 -21.28
CA LYS A 74 7.37 -20.20 -21.85
C LYS A 74 7.91 -21.60 -22.13
N GLU A 75 7.49 -22.59 -21.35
CA GLU A 75 7.96 -23.97 -21.47
C GLU A 75 7.36 -24.69 -22.69
N TYR A 76 6.26 -24.19 -23.24
CA TYR A 76 5.68 -24.72 -24.48
C TYR A 76 6.59 -24.46 -25.70
N GLU A 77 6.85 -25.54 -26.44
CA GLU A 77 7.41 -25.45 -27.79
C GLU A 77 6.45 -24.69 -28.71
N PRO A 78 6.93 -23.74 -29.54
CA PRO A 78 6.07 -22.93 -30.41
C PRO A 78 5.15 -23.77 -31.31
N ILE A 79 5.64 -24.92 -31.79
CA ILE A 79 4.92 -25.84 -32.69
C ILE A 79 3.74 -26.52 -31.98
N LYS A 80 3.82 -26.72 -30.65
CA LYS A 80 2.76 -27.33 -29.85
C LYS A 80 1.77 -26.31 -29.28
N PHE A 81 2.06 -25.02 -29.38
CA PHE A 81 1.27 -23.94 -28.81
C PHE A 81 0.03 -23.62 -29.66
N SER A 82 -0.87 -24.60 -29.81
CA SER A 82 -2.11 -24.47 -30.59
C SER A 82 -3.06 -23.38 -30.07
N THR A 83 -4.01 -22.96 -30.91
CA THR A 83 -5.06 -21.99 -30.57
C THR A 83 -5.82 -22.37 -29.31
N LYS A 84 -6.10 -23.67 -29.11
CA LYS A 84 -6.78 -24.18 -27.91
C LYS A 84 -5.98 -23.91 -26.63
N ILE A 85 -4.68 -24.19 -26.66
CA ILE A 85 -3.79 -23.95 -25.52
C ILE A 85 -3.70 -22.45 -25.23
N GLN A 86 -3.60 -21.63 -26.27
CA GLN A 86 -3.57 -20.19 -26.15
C GLN A 86 -4.86 -19.63 -25.52
N THR A 87 -6.04 -20.11 -25.97
CA THR A 87 -7.32 -19.72 -25.37
C THR A 87 -7.42 -20.13 -23.91
N ASP A 88 -6.90 -21.30 -23.53
CA ASP A 88 -6.89 -21.74 -22.13
C ASP A 88 -6.04 -20.81 -21.25
N PHE A 89 -4.85 -20.41 -21.72
CA PHE A 89 -4.01 -19.43 -21.04
C PHE A 89 -4.70 -18.08 -20.88
N LEU A 90 -5.39 -17.60 -21.92
CA LEU A 90 -6.16 -16.35 -21.83
C LEU A 90 -7.35 -16.44 -20.89
N MET A 91 -8.09 -17.56 -20.90
CA MET A 91 -9.20 -17.75 -19.98
C MET A 91 -8.72 -17.72 -18.53
N ASN A 92 -7.57 -18.33 -18.24
CA ASN A 92 -6.95 -18.26 -16.92
C ASN A 92 -6.47 -16.85 -16.56
N ARG A 93 -5.86 -16.10 -17.50
CA ARG A 93 -5.54 -14.68 -17.29
C ARG A 93 -6.80 -13.87 -16.96
N ASN A 94 -7.86 -14.03 -17.73
CA ASN A 94 -9.10 -13.26 -17.54
C ASN A 94 -9.79 -13.61 -16.21
N ARG A 95 -9.67 -14.84 -15.73
CA ARG A 95 -10.11 -15.19 -14.36
C ARG A 95 -9.33 -14.42 -13.29
N ILE A 96 -8.01 -14.28 -13.45
CA ILE A 96 -7.19 -13.50 -12.52
C ILE A 96 -7.57 -12.00 -12.58
N ILE A 97 -7.82 -11.46 -13.77
CA ILE A 97 -8.28 -10.07 -13.94
C ILE A 97 -9.61 -9.85 -13.23
N LYS A 98 -10.59 -10.75 -13.36
CA LYS A 98 -11.86 -10.66 -12.63
C LYS A 98 -11.67 -10.62 -11.11
N VAL A 99 -10.81 -11.47 -10.56
CA VAL A 99 -10.48 -11.46 -9.13
C VAL A 99 -9.82 -10.13 -8.73
N LEU A 100 -8.96 -9.57 -9.60
CA LEU A 100 -8.34 -8.27 -9.37
C LEU A 100 -9.35 -7.12 -9.41
N GLU A 101 -10.35 -7.18 -10.29
CA GLU A 101 -11.48 -6.23 -10.33
C GLU A 101 -12.30 -6.28 -9.04
N GLU A 102 -12.60 -7.49 -8.53
CA GLU A 102 -13.28 -7.66 -7.24
C GLU A 102 -12.44 -7.10 -6.07
N ILE A 103 -11.13 -7.37 -6.05
CA ILE A 103 -10.21 -6.81 -5.06
C ILE A 103 -10.22 -5.28 -5.13
N GLN A 104 -10.17 -4.72 -6.33
CA GLN A 104 -10.23 -3.29 -6.56
C GLN A 104 -11.54 -2.71 -6.02
N GLU A 105 -12.70 -3.30 -6.35
CA GLU A 105 -14.00 -2.82 -5.88
C GLU A 105 -14.10 -2.81 -4.34
N ILE A 106 -13.63 -3.87 -3.69
CA ILE A 106 -13.69 -4.02 -2.23
C ILE A 106 -12.71 -3.08 -1.53
N PHE A 107 -11.47 -2.99 -2.01
CA PHE A 107 -10.39 -2.34 -1.29
C PHE A 107 -10.05 -0.93 -1.80
N SER A 108 -10.64 -0.44 -2.89
CA SER A 108 -10.27 0.87 -3.45
C SER A 108 -10.46 2.02 -2.45
N LYS A 109 -11.60 2.06 -1.76
CA LYS A 109 -11.88 3.06 -0.72
C LYS A 109 -11.00 2.89 0.51
N ALA A 110 -10.84 1.65 0.96
CA ALA A 110 -10.05 1.34 2.15
C ALA A 110 -8.56 1.67 1.94
N SER A 111 -7.97 1.25 0.81
CA SER A 111 -6.59 1.53 0.45
C SER A 111 -6.33 3.02 0.28
N PHE A 112 -7.26 3.78 -0.29
CA PHE A 112 -7.18 5.24 -0.36
C PHE A 112 -7.12 5.90 1.02
N VAL A 113 -8.06 5.57 1.91
CA VAL A 113 -8.10 6.11 3.29
C VAL A 113 -6.85 5.72 4.06
N ILE A 114 -6.39 4.48 3.93
CA ILE A 114 -5.15 4.00 4.57
C ILE A 114 -3.94 4.77 4.07
N CYS A 115 -3.84 5.03 2.76
CA CYS A 115 -2.74 5.81 2.20
C CYS A 115 -2.72 7.23 2.77
N ILE A 116 -3.86 7.92 2.80
CA ILE A 116 -3.96 9.26 3.39
C ILE A 116 -3.61 9.23 4.87
N ALA A 117 -4.15 8.29 5.63
CA ALA A 117 -3.88 8.17 7.06
C ALA A 117 -2.38 7.96 7.34
N ASN A 118 -1.73 7.05 6.60
CA ASN A 118 -0.30 6.83 6.73
C ASN A 118 0.53 8.07 6.33
N PHE A 119 0.17 8.76 5.24
CA PHE A 119 0.85 10.00 4.85
C PHE A 119 0.74 11.09 5.92
N MET A 120 -0.47 11.30 6.46
CA MET A 120 -0.73 12.28 7.51
C MET A 120 -0.02 11.90 8.82
N SER A 121 0.03 10.60 9.14
CA SER A 121 0.77 10.10 10.30
C SER A 121 2.28 10.33 10.15
N CYS A 122 2.87 10.07 8.97
CA CYS A 122 4.27 10.39 8.71
C CYS A 122 4.59 11.88 8.95
N PHE A 123 3.73 12.80 8.49
CA PHE A 123 3.93 14.23 8.73
C PHE A 123 3.73 14.64 10.20
N SER A 124 2.75 14.05 10.86
CA SER A 124 2.48 14.33 12.28
C SER A 124 3.66 13.88 13.15
N ASN A 125 4.17 12.66 12.94
CA ASN A 125 5.32 12.13 13.66
C ASN A 125 6.61 12.93 13.36
N LEU A 126 6.78 13.41 12.12
CA LEU A 126 7.91 14.26 11.76
C LEU A 126 7.83 15.63 12.47
N GLY A 127 6.64 16.20 12.61
CA GLY A 127 6.41 17.38 13.43
C GLY A 127 6.75 17.13 14.90
N GLU A 128 6.28 16.02 15.49
CA GLU A 128 6.60 15.67 16.88
C GLU A 128 8.11 15.50 17.10
N LEU A 129 8.83 14.87 16.17
CA LEU A 129 10.29 14.72 16.25
C LEU A 129 11.03 16.07 16.29
N ILE A 130 10.48 17.11 15.66
CA ILE A 130 11.09 18.45 15.60
C ILE A 130 10.77 19.28 16.85
N PHE A 131 9.56 19.16 17.40
CA PHE A 131 9.08 20.06 18.47
C PHE A 131 9.44 19.63 19.91
N TYR A 132 9.90 18.40 20.17
CA TYR A 132 10.04 17.90 21.55
C TYR A 132 11.37 18.24 22.26
N SER A 133 11.22 18.76 23.49
CA SER A 133 12.25 19.26 24.44
C SER A 133 12.87 18.17 25.35
N PRO A 134 14.10 18.35 25.90
CA PRO A 134 14.96 17.23 26.32
C PRO A 134 14.55 16.28 27.45
N LYS A 135 13.51 16.57 28.24
CA LYS A 135 13.26 15.83 29.49
C LYS A 135 12.54 14.48 29.33
N ARG A 136 11.92 14.19 28.17
CA ARG A 136 11.24 12.90 27.87
C ARG A 136 11.60 12.33 26.49
N ILE A 137 12.75 12.73 25.94
CA ILE A 137 13.14 12.42 24.55
C ILE A 137 13.03 10.93 24.24
N THR A 138 13.61 10.06 25.07
CA THR A 138 13.87 8.67 24.64
C THR A 138 12.61 7.87 24.35
N LEU A 139 11.59 7.95 25.21
CA LEU A 139 10.34 7.19 25.01
C LEU A 139 9.53 7.73 23.83
N ILE A 140 9.39 9.06 23.74
CA ILE A 140 8.66 9.73 22.65
C ILE A 140 9.36 9.49 21.30
N LEU A 141 10.68 9.55 21.28
CA LEU A 141 11.47 9.32 20.08
C LEU A 141 11.37 7.86 19.61
N ILE A 142 11.44 6.88 20.52
CA ILE A 142 11.25 5.46 20.18
C ILE A 142 9.86 5.23 19.60
N GLU A 143 8.82 5.80 20.22
CA GLU A 143 7.44 5.68 19.74
C GLU A 143 7.26 6.32 18.36
N ALA A 144 7.74 7.55 18.17
CA ALA A 144 7.66 8.27 16.90
C ALA A 144 8.41 7.53 15.78
N ILE A 145 9.59 6.97 16.05
CA ILE A 145 10.34 6.16 15.09
C ILE A 145 9.58 4.88 14.76
N PHE A 146 9.05 4.17 15.75
CA PHE A 146 8.29 2.94 15.53
C PHE A 146 7.03 3.18 14.70
N MET A 147 6.27 4.22 15.00
CA MET A 147 5.07 4.60 14.25
C MET A 147 5.40 5.06 12.84
N SER A 148 6.46 5.85 12.66
CA SER A 148 6.92 6.31 11.34
C SER A 148 7.43 5.17 10.47
N THR A 149 8.17 4.23 11.04
CA THR A 149 8.65 3.05 10.30
C THR A 149 7.49 2.12 9.93
N SER A 150 6.54 1.89 10.83
CA SER A 150 5.36 1.07 10.55
C SER A 150 4.50 1.65 9.41
N THR A 151 4.17 2.93 9.48
CA THR A 151 3.36 3.61 8.45
C THR A 151 4.06 3.63 7.09
N LEU A 152 5.39 3.85 7.09
CA LEU A 152 6.20 3.78 5.87
C LEU A 152 6.22 2.38 5.27
N VAL A 153 6.45 1.34 6.08
CA VAL A 153 6.45 -0.06 5.60
C VAL A 153 5.09 -0.44 5.02
N THR A 154 3.99 -0.02 5.65
CA THR A 154 2.63 -0.27 5.15
C THR A 154 2.41 0.41 3.80
N LEU A 155 2.78 1.69 3.65
CA LEU A 155 2.71 2.41 2.36
C LEU A 155 3.52 1.70 1.28
N LEU A 156 4.80 1.40 1.57
CA LEU A 156 5.68 0.73 0.61
C LEU A 156 5.13 -0.63 0.18
N SER A 157 4.56 -1.39 1.11
CA SER A 157 4.00 -2.72 0.85
C SER A 157 2.78 -2.66 -0.07
N ILE A 158 1.88 -1.68 0.13
CA ILE A 158 0.71 -1.44 -0.73
C ILE A 158 1.17 -1.13 -2.15
N PHE A 159 2.05 -0.13 -2.32
CA PHE A 159 2.54 0.28 -3.63
C PHE A 159 3.35 -0.82 -4.32
N TYR A 160 4.15 -1.58 -3.57
CA TYR A 160 4.93 -2.69 -4.12
C TYR A 160 4.05 -3.84 -4.61
N SER A 161 3.12 -4.29 -3.77
CA SER A 161 2.29 -5.47 -4.06
C SER A 161 1.30 -5.17 -5.18
N ALA A 162 0.60 -4.03 -5.10
CA ALA A 162 -0.34 -3.63 -6.14
C ALA A 162 0.38 -3.22 -7.44
N GLY A 163 1.57 -2.62 -7.35
CA GLY A 163 2.40 -2.28 -8.51
C GLY A 163 3.07 -3.47 -9.19
N GLN A 164 3.14 -4.64 -8.55
CA GLN A 164 3.66 -5.86 -9.15
C GLN A 164 2.68 -6.49 -10.15
N VAL A 165 1.38 -6.39 -9.89
CA VAL A 165 0.30 -6.93 -10.73
C VAL A 165 0.40 -6.46 -12.19
N PRO A 166 0.42 -5.14 -12.50
CA PRO A 166 0.51 -4.67 -13.89
C PRO A 166 1.82 -5.09 -14.57
N LEU A 167 2.92 -5.27 -13.80
CA LEU A 167 4.20 -5.72 -14.36
C LEU A 167 4.15 -7.19 -14.80
N GLU A 168 3.58 -8.07 -13.98
CA GLU A 168 3.43 -9.48 -14.35
C GLU A 168 2.39 -9.65 -15.47
N LEU A 169 1.33 -8.82 -15.50
CA LEU A 169 0.35 -8.82 -16.58
C LEU A 169 0.99 -8.42 -17.93
N ASN A 170 1.78 -7.34 -17.94
CA ASN A 170 2.51 -6.90 -19.14
C ASN A 170 3.54 -7.93 -19.59
N LYS A 171 4.20 -8.60 -18.63
CA LYS A 171 5.15 -9.68 -18.92
C LYS A 171 4.46 -10.88 -19.55
N PHE A 172 3.29 -11.28 -19.05
CA PHE A 172 2.46 -12.32 -19.67
C PHE A 172 2.12 -11.96 -21.12
N SER A 173 1.57 -10.76 -21.36
CA SER A 173 1.21 -10.29 -22.70
C SER A 173 2.41 -10.31 -23.66
N ARG A 174 3.58 -9.89 -23.19
CA ARG A 174 4.83 -9.93 -23.97
C ARG A 174 5.28 -11.36 -24.30
N ILE A 175 5.12 -12.31 -23.39
CA ILE A 175 5.46 -13.72 -23.63
C ILE A 175 4.50 -14.31 -24.65
N ASN A 176 3.19 -14.10 -24.46
CA ASN A 176 2.16 -14.54 -25.40
C ASN A 176 2.45 -14.02 -26.81
N ARG A 177 2.70 -12.71 -26.96
CA ARG A 177 3.06 -12.09 -28.24
C ARG A 177 4.29 -12.73 -28.87
N LYS A 178 5.33 -13.03 -28.08
CA LYS A 178 6.54 -13.71 -28.60
C LYS A 178 6.24 -15.11 -29.11
N GLN A 179 5.37 -15.87 -28.44
CA GLN A 179 4.98 -17.20 -28.89
C GLN A 179 4.16 -17.13 -30.19
N CYS A 180 3.22 -16.18 -30.28
CA CYS A 180 2.43 -15.94 -31.50
C CYS A 180 3.34 -15.59 -32.68
N GLN A 181 4.29 -14.66 -32.48
CA GLN A 181 5.25 -14.28 -33.52
C GLN A 181 6.06 -15.48 -34.00
N LYS A 182 6.58 -16.32 -33.08
CA LYS A 182 7.33 -17.53 -33.46
C LYS A 182 6.49 -18.51 -34.27
N ARG A 183 5.20 -18.68 -33.95
CA ARG A 183 4.29 -19.52 -34.75
C ARG A 183 4.04 -18.96 -36.14
N ALA A 184 3.79 -17.65 -36.24
CA ALA A 184 3.62 -16.97 -37.52
C ALA A 184 4.87 -17.12 -38.42
N PHE A 185 6.08 -17.01 -37.85
CA PHE A 185 7.34 -17.26 -38.59
C PHE A 185 7.50 -18.71 -39.09
N LEU A 186 6.88 -19.68 -38.42
CA LEU A 186 6.92 -21.10 -38.80
C LEU A 186 5.87 -21.46 -39.86
N GLY A 187 5.08 -20.50 -40.34
CA GLY A 187 4.06 -20.71 -41.37
C GLY A 187 2.74 -21.28 -40.86
N GLU A 188 2.60 -21.47 -39.54
CA GLU A 188 1.31 -21.77 -38.90
C GLU A 188 0.58 -20.46 -38.60
N ILE A 189 0.05 -19.83 -39.65
CA ILE A 189 -0.82 -18.65 -39.51
C ILE A 189 -2.23 -19.16 -39.14
N GLU A 190 -2.79 -18.63 -38.06
CA GLU A 190 -4.16 -18.95 -37.64
C GLU A 190 -5.19 -18.47 -38.67
N GLU A 191 -6.20 -19.30 -38.91
CA GLU A 191 -7.37 -18.99 -39.76
C GLU A 191 -8.21 -17.80 -39.24
N ASN A 192 -7.99 -17.34 -38.00
CA ASN A 192 -8.80 -16.29 -37.36
C ASN A 192 -7.97 -15.05 -36.98
N ALA A 193 -7.69 -14.20 -37.97
CA ALA A 193 -7.06 -12.88 -37.79
C ALA A 193 -7.79 -11.97 -36.77
N THR A 194 -9.07 -12.22 -36.51
CA THR A 194 -9.89 -11.55 -35.49
C THR A 194 -9.56 -11.99 -34.07
N LEU A 195 -9.26 -13.27 -33.85
CA LEU A 195 -8.82 -13.79 -32.55
C LEU A 195 -7.48 -13.18 -32.18
N ASP A 196 -6.53 -13.17 -33.13
CA ASP A 196 -5.23 -12.51 -33.02
C ASP A 196 -5.39 -11.04 -32.62
N ARG A 197 -6.29 -10.28 -33.28
CA ARG A 197 -6.53 -8.87 -32.97
C ARG A 197 -7.05 -8.62 -31.56
N MET A 198 -7.96 -9.47 -31.05
CA MET A 198 -8.47 -9.40 -29.68
C MET A 198 -7.41 -9.86 -28.65
N LEU A 199 -6.58 -10.83 -29.03
CA LEU A 199 -5.43 -11.32 -28.26
C LEU A 199 -4.34 -10.26 -28.06
N PHE A 200 -4.17 -9.34 -29.01
CA PHE A 200 -3.20 -8.24 -28.96
C PHE A 200 -3.68 -7.00 -28.19
N GLN A 201 -4.94 -6.96 -27.77
CA GLN A 201 -5.46 -5.83 -27.00
C GLN A 201 -4.93 -5.93 -25.56
N GLU A 202 -3.83 -5.23 -25.28
CA GLU A 202 -3.23 -5.11 -23.96
C GLU A 202 -4.20 -4.37 -23.03
N GLU A 203 -5.03 -5.10 -22.28
CA GLU A 203 -5.69 -4.52 -21.12
C GLU A 203 -4.64 -4.27 -20.04
N THR A 204 -4.21 -3.01 -19.94
CA THR A 204 -3.36 -2.54 -18.85
C THR A 204 -4.24 -2.34 -17.61
N PHE A 205 -4.35 -3.38 -16.79
CA PHE A 205 -5.04 -3.28 -15.51
C PHE A 205 -4.09 -2.69 -14.46
N VAL A 206 -4.46 -1.54 -13.89
CA VAL A 206 -3.71 -0.86 -12.81
C VAL A 206 -4.62 -0.65 -11.62
N LEU A 207 -4.22 -1.17 -10.46
CA LEU A 207 -4.93 -0.99 -9.20
C LEU A 207 -4.87 0.47 -8.72
N SER A 208 -5.96 0.96 -8.15
CA SER A 208 -6.06 2.34 -7.69
C SER A 208 -6.89 2.54 -6.42
N GLY A 209 -6.46 3.48 -5.58
CA GLY A 209 -7.24 3.97 -4.45
C GLY A 209 -8.16 5.09 -4.90
N CYS A 210 -9.46 4.85 -4.92
CA CYS A 210 -10.52 5.76 -5.38
C CYS A 210 -10.25 6.41 -6.76
N GLU A 211 -9.53 5.73 -7.67
CA GLU A 211 -9.07 6.29 -8.96
C GLU A 211 -8.20 7.56 -8.86
N MET A 212 -7.83 7.97 -7.64
CA MET A 212 -7.00 9.13 -7.36
C MET A 212 -5.54 8.74 -7.18
N ILE A 213 -5.29 7.60 -6.52
CA ILE A 213 -3.93 7.10 -6.26
C ILE A 213 -3.71 5.83 -7.08
N TYR A 214 -2.88 5.90 -8.11
CA TYR A 214 -2.49 4.74 -8.90
C TYR A 214 -1.30 4.03 -8.25
N PHE A 215 -1.48 2.76 -7.92
CA PHE A 215 -0.44 1.98 -7.27
C PHE A 215 0.53 1.41 -8.30
N THR A 216 1.61 2.14 -8.54
CA THR A 216 2.69 1.75 -9.44
C THR A 216 4.00 1.61 -8.69
N ARG A 217 4.94 0.83 -9.22
CA ARG A 217 6.29 0.76 -8.63
C ARG A 217 7.03 2.10 -8.64
N SER A 218 6.81 2.92 -9.66
CA SER A 218 7.34 4.29 -9.68
C SER A 218 6.72 5.17 -8.60
N GLY A 219 5.47 4.90 -8.21
CA GLY A 219 4.80 5.56 -7.10
C GLY A 219 5.54 5.43 -5.77
N ILE A 220 6.30 4.35 -5.55
CA ILE A 220 7.17 4.20 -4.36
C ILE A 220 8.18 5.36 -4.28
N LEU A 221 8.83 5.67 -5.40
CA LEU A 221 9.82 6.75 -5.44
C LEU A 221 9.14 8.11 -5.25
N THR A 222 7.93 8.29 -5.77
CA THR A 222 7.12 9.49 -5.53
C THR A 222 6.78 9.65 -4.05
N VAL A 223 6.34 8.58 -3.38
CA VAL A 223 6.02 8.58 -1.93
C VAL A 223 7.26 8.94 -1.12
N LEU A 224 8.39 8.27 -1.37
CA LEU A 224 9.65 8.53 -0.67
C LEU A 224 10.18 9.94 -0.92
N GLY A 225 10.14 10.39 -2.17
CA GLY A 225 10.54 11.74 -2.56
C GLY A 225 9.67 12.81 -1.89
N THR A 226 8.36 12.59 -1.83
CA THR A 226 7.41 13.48 -1.15
C THR A 226 7.72 13.60 0.34
N LEU A 227 7.89 12.46 1.02
CA LEU A 227 8.26 12.46 2.44
C LEU A 227 9.59 13.14 2.70
N LEU A 228 10.59 12.92 1.83
CA LEU A 228 11.90 13.56 1.94
C LEU A 228 11.82 15.08 1.71
N THR A 229 11.15 15.52 0.65
CA THR A 229 11.05 16.94 0.30
C THR A 229 10.33 17.72 1.39
N TYR A 230 9.16 17.24 1.83
CA TYR A 230 8.42 17.93 2.88
C TYR A 230 9.10 17.79 4.24
N GLY A 231 9.72 16.64 4.56
CA GLY A 231 10.51 16.48 5.77
C GLY A 231 11.66 17.49 5.86
N LEU A 232 12.45 17.62 4.78
CA LEU A 232 13.51 18.62 4.69
C LEU A 232 12.97 20.06 4.77
N LEU A 233 11.83 20.33 4.16
CA LEU A 233 11.20 21.66 4.21
C LEU A 233 10.88 22.04 5.67
N VAL A 234 10.25 21.15 6.43
CA VAL A 234 9.89 21.41 7.83
C VAL A 234 11.15 21.65 8.67
N VAL A 235 12.18 20.81 8.52
CA VAL A 235 13.47 20.99 9.22
C VAL A 235 14.12 22.32 8.85
N SER A 236 14.12 22.70 7.57
CA SER A 236 14.74 23.95 7.10
C SER A 236 14.04 25.21 7.63
N VAL A 237 12.71 25.15 7.82
CA VAL A 237 11.93 26.25 8.39
C VAL A 237 12.25 26.41 9.87
N ASP A 238 12.45 25.31 10.59
CA ASP A 238 12.77 25.33 12.02
C ASP A 238 14.19 25.85 12.29
N LEU A 239 15.19 25.40 11.53
CA LEU A 239 16.57 25.91 11.60
C LEU A 239 16.65 27.42 11.31
N LYS A 240 15.76 27.95 10.48
CA LYS A 240 15.69 29.40 10.20
C LYS A 240 15.08 30.20 11.36
N LYS A 241 14.30 29.54 12.21
CA LYS A 241 13.66 30.14 13.39
C LYS A 241 14.61 30.20 14.58
N GLU A 242 15.54 29.24 14.72
CA GLU A 242 16.58 29.26 15.76
C GLU A 242 17.71 30.27 15.48
N ASN A 243 17.92 30.66 14.22
CA ASN A 243 18.97 31.61 13.81
C ASN A 243 18.49 33.08 13.76
N LYS A 244 17.35 33.41 14.37
CA LYS A 244 16.80 34.77 14.50
C LYS A 244 16.57 35.12 15.96
#